data_AF-A0A7C6WUW6-F1
#
_entry.id   AF-A0A7C6WUW6-F1
#
_cell.length_a   1.000
_cell.length_b   1.000
_cell.length_c   1.000
_cell.angle_alpha   90.00
_cell.angle_beta   90.00
_cell.angle_gamma   90.00
#
_symmetry.space_group_name_H-M   'P 1'
#
loop_
_entity.id
_entity.type
_entity.pdbx_description
1 polymer ?
#
loop_
_entity_poly.entity_id
_entity_poly.type
_entity_poly.pdbx_seq_one_letter_code
_entity_poly.pdbx_strand_id
1 'polypeptide(L)'
;MLNYNLDISFDYGKIGINTYKGHFAIKTAIQESYKLETQSPNMSTTKYTFPIIDDIDISHCRTDMGYPQLFVASSIWRDNAKYHVLKYIGEKAAIGDDFADVRKEVSIAEVVESESFKDPPEINVDAVPKTPPKITFRFGEYKSKVDRGRVNVRVSDEPVTMHYEKAKVNIFMEKNPYINIKAVPVGKNIDEIT
;
A
#
# COMPACT_ATOMS: atom_id res chain seq x y z
N MET A 1 -33.02 83.81 85.78
CA MET A 1 -33.23 82.63 84.92
C MET A 1 -32.00 82.55 84.01
N LEU A 2 -31.17 81.50 84.14
CA LEU A 2 -29.96 81.35 83.32
C LEU A 2 -30.38 80.84 81.94
N ASN A 3 -30.18 81.64 80.89
CA ASN A 3 -30.44 81.23 79.51
C ASN A 3 -29.23 80.46 79.00
N TYR A 4 -29.46 79.26 78.48
CA TYR A 4 -28.44 78.43 77.82
C TYR A 4 -28.81 78.29 76.34
N ASN A 5 -27.82 78.45 75.46
CA ASN A 5 -27.95 78.09 74.06
C ASN A 5 -27.45 76.66 73.84
N LEU A 6 -28.18 75.87 73.06
CA LEU A 6 -27.69 74.57 72.61
C LEU A 6 -26.81 74.77 71.38
N ASP A 7 -25.58 74.28 71.45
CA ASP A 7 -24.68 74.13 70.32
C ASP A 7 -24.67 72.66 69.90
N ILE A 8 -25.17 72.39 68.69
CA ILE A 8 -25.27 71.05 68.12
C ILE A 8 -24.35 71.00 66.91
N SER A 9 -23.28 70.22 67.01
CA SER A 9 -22.38 69.92 65.90
C SER A 9 -22.58 68.47 65.49
N PHE A 10 -22.91 68.24 64.22
CA PHE A 10 -23.06 66.90 63.68
C PHE A 10 -22.37 66.77 62.34
N ASP A 11 -22.04 65.53 61.98
CA ASP A 11 -21.44 65.20 60.71
C ASP A 11 -21.96 63.85 60.22
N TYR A 12 -22.13 63.74 58.90
CA TYR A 12 -22.65 62.54 58.27
C TYR A 12 -21.54 61.51 58.08
N GLY A 13 -21.94 60.25 58.21
CA GLY A 13 -21.07 59.13 57.90
C GLY A 13 -20.84 59.03 56.39
N LYS A 14 -19.65 58.54 56.01
CA LYS A 14 -19.33 58.20 54.62
C LYS A 14 -19.11 56.71 54.53
N ILE A 15 -19.78 56.06 53.58
CA ILE A 15 -19.60 54.64 53.27
C ILE A 15 -18.69 54.55 52.06
N GLY A 16 -17.60 53.80 52.19
CA GLY A 16 -16.75 53.40 51.08
C GLY A 16 -17.22 52.06 50.50
N ILE A 17 -17.22 51.95 49.18
CA ILE A 17 -17.53 50.70 48.47
C ILE A 17 -16.36 50.37 47.54
N ASN A 18 -15.64 49.29 47.84
CA ASN A 18 -14.61 48.75 46.97
C ASN A 18 -15.18 47.57 46.18
N THR A 19 -15.20 47.69 44.85
CA THR A 19 -15.69 46.64 43.94
C THR A 19 -14.53 46.03 43.16
N TYR A 20 -14.40 44.72 43.24
CA TYR A 20 -13.48 43.93 42.41
C TYR A 20 -14.32 43.21 41.36
N LYS A 21 -14.10 43.57 40.09
CA LYS A 21 -14.79 42.94 38.96
C LYS A 21 -14.33 41.49 38.85
N GLY A 22 -15.28 40.58 38.67
CA GLY A 22 -14.96 39.20 38.34
C GLY A 22 -14.39 39.10 36.93
N HIS A 23 -13.50 38.15 36.72
CA HIS A 23 -12.88 37.88 35.43
C HIS A 23 -13.20 36.45 35.00
N PHE A 24 -13.49 36.28 33.70
CA PHE A 24 -13.73 34.98 33.10
C PHE A 24 -12.94 34.88 31.81
N ALA A 25 -12.00 33.95 31.77
CA ALA A 25 -11.18 33.68 30.61
C ALA A 25 -11.34 32.21 30.21
N ILE A 26 -11.76 32.00 28.97
CA ILE A 26 -11.80 30.69 28.34
C ILE A 26 -10.58 30.59 27.42
N LYS A 27 -9.77 29.55 27.62
CA LYS A 27 -8.73 29.17 26.67
C LYS A 27 -9.15 27.87 25.99
N THR A 28 -9.46 27.95 24.70
CA THR A 28 -9.81 26.80 23.88
C THR A 28 -8.65 26.41 22.97
N ALA A 29 -8.16 25.19 23.07
CA ALA A 29 -7.07 24.65 22.24
C ALA A 29 -7.61 23.99 20.94
N ILE A 30 -8.69 24.51 20.35
CA ILE A 30 -9.41 23.85 19.24
C ILE A 30 -8.49 23.62 18.03
N GLN A 31 -7.57 24.54 17.75
CA GLN A 31 -6.62 24.42 16.64
C GLN A 31 -5.40 23.53 16.93
N GLU A 32 -5.09 23.24 18.21
CA GLU A 32 -3.94 22.44 18.63
C GLU A 32 -4.35 21.06 19.17
N SER A 33 -5.65 20.78 19.20
CA SER A 33 -6.23 19.61 19.87
C SER A 33 -5.96 18.29 19.14
N TYR A 34 -5.53 18.29 17.89
CA TYR A 34 -5.18 17.04 17.20
C TYR A 34 -3.90 17.17 16.37
N LYS A 35 -2.98 16.22 16.57
CA LYS A 35 -1.78 16.05 15.76
C LYS A 35 -1.98 14.84 14.84
N LEU A 36 -2.01 15.10 13.55
CA LEU A 36 -2.18 14.09 12.50
C LEU A 36 -0.80 13.74 11.91
N GLU A 37 -0.32 12.53 12.17
CA GLU A 37 0.92 12.01 11.59
C GLU A 37 0.55 10.98 10.52
N THR A 38 0.75 11.34 9.25
CA THR A 38 0.45 10.48 8.09
C THR A 38 1.73 9.97 7.45
N GLN A 39 1.82 8.66 7.27
CA GLN A 39 2.83 8.01 6.46
C GLN A 39 2.17 7.43 5.22
N SER A 40 2.59 7.86 4.03
CA SER A 40 2.09 7.33 2.76
C SER A 40 2.57 5.89 2.54
N PRO A 41 1.77 5.04 1.88
CA PRO A 41 2.23 3.71 1.48
C PRO A 41 3.37 3.85 0.47
N ASN A 42 4.35 2.95 0.58
CA ASN A 42 5.46 2.87 -0.36
C ASN A 42 5.57 1.44 -0.90
N MET A 43 5.78 1.32 -2.20
CA MET A 43 6.04 0.05 -2.87
C MET A 43 7.46 0.07 -3.41
N SER A 44 8.29 -0.82 -2.89
CA SER A 44 9.65 -1.01 -3.38
C SER A 44 9.78 -2.39 -4.02
N THR A 45 10.38 -2.43 -5.21
CA THR A 45 10.74 -3.70 -5.85
C THR A 45 12.05 -4.19 -5.24
N THR A 46 12.02 -5.33 -4.55
CA THR A 46 13.19 -5.88 -3.84
C THR A 46 14.02 -6.79 -4.74
N LYS A 47 13.38 -7.55 -5.62
CA LYS A 47 14.07 -8.43 -6.57
C LYS A 47 13.34 -8.41 -7.90
N TYR A 48 14.09 -8.15 -8.96
CA TYR A 48 13.63 -8.28 -10.33
C TYR A 48 14.68 -9.02 -11.14
N THR A 49 14.30 -10.16 -11.70
CA THR A 49 15.15 -10.95 -12.59
C THR A 49 14.36 -11.18 -13.87
N PHE A 50 14.98 -10.94 -15.02
CA PHE A 50 14.39 -11.23 -16.31
C PHE A 50 14.41 -12.74 -16.59
N PRO A 51 13.48 -13.27 -17.39
CA PRO A 51 13.59 -14.63 -17.87
C PRO A 51 14.86 -14.80 -18.72
N ILE A 52 15.52 -15.95 -18.56
CA ILE A 52 16.76 -16.29 -19.26
C ILE A 52 16.51 -17.55 -20.08
N ILE A 53 16.97 -17.56 -21.32
CA ILE A 53 16.98 -18.76 -22.16
C ILE A 53 18.04 -19.70 -21.57
N ASP A 54 17.61 -20.90 -21.17
CA ASP A 54 18.47 -21.89 -20.55
C ASP A 54 19.14 -22.77 -21.60
N ASP A 55 18.35 -23.23 -22.57
CA ASP A 55 18.82 -24.09 -23.64
C ASP A 55 17.97 -23.91 -24.91
N ILE A 56 18.62 -24.10 -26.06
CA ILE A 56 17.98 -24.12 -27.37
C ILE A 56 18.38 -25.42 -28.05
N ASP A 57 17.46 -26.38 -28.05
CA ASP A 57 17.66 -27.67 -28.71
C ASP A 57 17.21 -27.57 -30.17
N ILE A 58 18.19 -27.71 -31.08
CA ILE A 58 18.01 -27.67 -32.54
C ILE A 58 18.07 -29.06 -33.19
N SER A 59 18.15 -30.13 -32.41
CA SER A 59 18.34 -31.50 -32.92
C SER A 59 17.29 -31.92 -33.96
N HIS A 60 16.03 -31.56 -33.73
CA HIS A 60 14.92 -31.81 -34.66
C HIS A 60 15.06 -30.99 -35.95
N CYS A 61 15.39 -29.70 -35.84
CA CYS A 61 15.60 -28.84 -37.01
C CYS A 61 16.70 -29.40 -37.93
N ARG A 62 17.80 -29.88 -37.33
CA ARG A 62 18.91 -30.50 -38.08
C ARG A 62 18.49 -31.78 -38.78
N THR A 63 17.62 -32.57 -38.14
CA THR A 63 17.07 -33.80 -38.70
C THR A 63 16.19 -33.51 -39.91
N ASP A 64 15.31 -32.52 -39.81
CA ASP A 64 14.42 -32.10 -40.91
C ASP A 64 15.19 -31.61 -42.13
N MET A 65 16.32 -30.95 -41.92
CA MET A 65 17.20 -30.48 -43.00
C MET A 65 18.12 -31.57 -43.56
N GLY A 66 17.97 -32.83 -43.13
CA GLY A 66 18.74 -33.96 -43.63
C GLY A 66 20.13 -34.16 -43.01
N TYR A 67 20.45 -33.47 -41.90
CA TYR A 67 21.73 -33.62 -41.19
C TYR A 67 21.55 -33.90 -39.68
N PRO A 68 20.89 -35.02 -39.30
CA PRO A 68 20.67 -35.37 -37.90
C PRO A 68 22.00 -35.54 -37.13
N GLN A 69 21.96 -35.26 -35.82
CA GLN A 69 23.07 -35.59 -34.93
C GLN A 69 23.26 -37.11 -34.84
N LEU A 70 24.49 -37.58 -34.59
CA LEU A 70 24.85 -39.00 -34.68
C LEU A 70 23.93 -39.95 -33.88
N PHE A 71 23.59 -39.60 -32.63
CA PHE A 71 22.73 -40.43 -31.79
C PHE A 71 21.25 -40.43 -32.23
N VAL A 72 20.78 -39.31 -32.80
CA VAL A 72 19.44 -39.21 -33.36
C VAL A 72 19.37 -39.99 -34.68
N ALA A 73 20.40 -39.82 -35.52
CA ALA A 73 20.55 -40.52 -36.79
C ALA A 73 20.57 -42.04 -36.61
N SER A 74 21.31 -42.55 -35.62
CA SER A 74 21.40 -43.99 -35.37
C SER A 74 20.05 -44.62 -35.04
N SER A 75 19.21 -43.91 -34.26
CA SER A 75 17.87 -44.36 -33.91
C SER A 75 16.96 -44.37 -35.14
N ILE A 76 16.97 -43.29 -35.93
CA ILE A 76 16.20 -43.17 -37.18
C ILE A 76 16.59 -44.27 -38.17
N TRP A 77 17.89 -44.47 -38.41
CA TRP A 77 18.37 -45.49 -39.35
C TRP A 77 18.07 -46.91 -38.88
N ARG A 78 18.15 -47.17 -37.57
CA ARG A 78 17.74 -48.47 -37.00
C ARG A 78 16.26 -48.74 -37.25
N ASP A 79 15.40 -47.77 -36.98
CA ASP A 79 13.95 -47.93 -37.12
C ASP A 79 13.56 -48.07 -38.59
N ASN A 80 14.17 -47.26 -39.47
CA ASN A 80 14.00 -47.40 -40.91
C ASN A 80 14.46 -48.77 -41.40
N ALA A 81 15.65 -49.25 -40.99
CA ALA A 81 16.14 -50.57 -41.37
C ALA A 81 15.18 -51.68 -40.90
N LYS A 82 14.68 -51.59 -39.67
CA LYS A 82 13.69 -52.54 -39.15
C LYS A 82 12.40 -52.52 -39.97
N TYR A 83 11.90 -51.33 -40.30
CA TYR A 83 10.73 -51.17 -41.15
C TYR A 83 10.94 -51.79 -42.54
N HIS A 84 12.08 -51.49 -43.19
CA HIS A 84 12.41 -52.04 -44.49
C HIS A 84 12.51 -53.57 -44.47
N VAL A 85 13.13 -54.15 -43.44
CA VAL A 85 13.23 -55.61 -43.28
C VAL A 85 11.84 -56.23 -43.12
N LEU A 86 11.00 -55.68 -42.24
CA LEU A 86 9.64 -56.18 -42.02
C LEU A 86 8.79 -56.05 -43.28
N LYS A 87 8.87 -54.91 -43.98
CA LYS A 87 8.17 -54.69 -45.24
C LYS A 87 8.62 -55.71 -46.28
N TYR A 88 9.93 -55.94 -46.43
CA TYR A 88 10.47 -56.90 -47.38
C TYR A 88 10.04 -58.34 -47.07
N ILE A 89 10.05 -58.75 -45.80
CA ILE A 89 9.54 -60.06 -45.38
C ILE A 89 8.06 -60.19 -45.73
N GLY A 90 7.26 -59.16 -45.46
CA GLY A 90 5.83 -59.13 -45.81
C GLY A 90 5.59 -59.20 -47.32
N GLU A 91 6.34 -58.44 -48.11
CA GLU A 91 6.28 -58.47 -49.58
C GLU A 91 6.64 -59.87 -50.12
N LYS A 92 7.71 -60.50 -49.61
CA LYS A 92 8.10 -61.86 -50.01
C LYS A 92 7.10 -62.92 -49.59
N ALA A 93 6.51 -62.79 -48.40
CA ALA A 93 5.46 -63.69 -47.95
C ALA A 93 4.21 -63.58 -48.85
N ALA A 94 3.79 -62.36 -49.19
CA ALA A 94 2.66 -62.12 -50.09
C ALA A 94 2.89 -62.71 -51.49
N ILE A 95 4.10 -62.54 -52.04
CA ILE A 95 4.48 -63.18 -53.31
C ILE A 95 4.41 -64.71 -53.21
N GLY A 96 4.86 -65.28 -52.09
CA GLY A 96 4.76 -66.72 -51.83
C GLY A 96 3.31 -67.22 -51.77
N ASP A 97 2.43 -66.47 -51.12
CA ASP A 97 0.99 -66.77 -51.07
C ASP A 97 0.35 -66.68 -52.47
N ASP A 98 0.75 -65.69 -53.28
CA ASP A 98 0.29 -65.55 -54.66
C ASP A 98 0.74 -66.71 -55.56
N PHE A 99 1.97 -67.22 -55.38
CA PHE A 99 2.43 -68.43 -56.08
C PHE A 99 1.73 -69.70 -55.63
N ALA A 100 1.29 -69.78 -54.37
CA ALA A 100 0.56 -70.93 -53.85
C ALA A 100 -0.91 -70.95 -54.33
N ASP A 101 -1.49 -69.81 -54.67
CA ASP A 101 -2.85 -69.71 -55.21
C ASP A 101 -2.88 -70.06 -56.70
N VAL A 102 -3.22 -71.30 -57.01
CA VAL A 102 -3.31 -71.87 -58.38
C VAL A 102 -4.27 -71.09 -59.31
N ARG A 103 -5.11 -70.19 -58.77
CA ARG A 103 -6.01 -69.33 -59.57
C ARG A 103 -5.35 -68.05 -60.08
N LYS A 104 -4.22 -67.63 -59.50
CA LYS A 104 -3.47 -66.45 -59.92
C LYS A 104 -2.32 -66.91 -60.81
N GLU A 105 -2.39 -66.63 -62.10
CA GLU A 105 -1.33 -66.94 -63.07
C GLU A 105 -0.15 -65.95 -62.97
N VAL A 106 0.43 -65.78 -61.77
CA VAL A 106 1.59 -64.89 -61.59
C VAL A 106 2.84 -65.57 -62.13
N SER A 107 3.49 -64.95 -63.11
CA SER A 107 4.72 -65.50 -63.70
C SER A 107 5.97 -65.04 -62.93
N ILE A 108 7.00 -65.88 -62.88
CA ILE A 108 8.30 -65.53 -62.26
C ILE A 108 8.93 -64.30 -62.95
N ALA A 109 8.67 -64.11 -64.24
CA ALA A 109 9.17 -62.97 -65.01
C ALA A 109 8.59 -61.63 -64.50
N GLU A 110 7.29 -61.58 -64.19
CA GLU A 110 6.64 -60.37 -63.65
C GLU A 110 7.18 -60.00 -62.26
N VAL A 111 7.45 -61.00 -61.42
CA VAL A 111 8.08 -60.75 -60.11
C VAL A 111 9.49 -60.18 -60.28
N VAL A 112 10.29 -60.72 -61.20
CA VAL A 112 11.66 -60.24 -61.46
C VAL A 112 11.67 -58.82 -62.04
N GLU A 113 10.71 -58.49 -62.91
CA GLU A 113 10.57 -57.13 -63.46
C GLU A 113 10.23 -56.13 -62.35
N SER A 114 9.31 -56.47 -61.44
CA SER A 114 8.91 -55.60 -60.32
C SER A 114 10.03 -55.32 -59.30
N GLU A 115 11.00 -56.24 -59.15
CA GLU A 115 12.13 -56.05 -58.22
C GLU A 115 13.33 -55.37 -58.86
N SER A 116 13.51 -55.51 -60.18
CA SER A 116 14.70 -55.04 -60.90
C SER A 116 14.70 -53.54 -61.18
N PHE A 117 13.52 -52.91 -61.28
CA PHE A 117 13.36 -51.50 -61.58
C PHE A 117 12.83 -50.69 -60.39
N LYS A 118 13.51 -50.77 -59.24
CA LYS A 118 13.18 -49.88 -58.12
C LYS A 118 13.77 -48.49 -58.39
N ASP A 119 12.91 -47.49 -58.37
CA ASP A 119 13.34 -46.09 -58.45
C ASP A 119 14.38 -45.78 -57.36
N PRO A 120 15.42 -44.99 -57.68
CA PRO A 120 16.39 -44.57 -56.68
C PRO A 120 15.67 -43.80 -55.55
N PRO A 121 16.11 -43.98 -54.28
CA PRO A 121 15.46 -43.31 -53.16
C PRO A 121 15.55 -41.79 -53.34
N GLU A 122 14.40 -41.11 -53.23
CA GLU A 122 14.37 -39.64 -53.23
C GLU A 122 15.15 -39.11 -52.03
N ILE A 123 16.21 -38.33 -52.30
CA ILE A 123 16.94 -37.61 -51.27
C ILE A 123 16.32 -36.21 -51.16
N ASN A 124 15.27 -36.10 -50.35
CA ASN A 124 14.64 -34.82 -50.06
C ASN A 124 15.48 -34.05 -49.02
N VAL A 125 16.35 -33.17 -49.49
CA VAL A 125 17.04 -32.17 -48.65
C VAL A 125 16.20 -30.90 -48.64
N ASP A 126 15.48 -30.66 -47.55
CA ASP A 126 14.71 -29.42 -47.40
C ASP A 126 15.61 -28.35 -46.76
N ALA A 127 15.65 -27.16 -47.36
CA ALA A 127 16.52 -26.06 -46.89
C ALA A 127 15.94 -25.38 -45.64
N VAL A 128 14.65 -25.59 -45.35
CA VAL A 128 13.95 -24.98 -44.23
C VAL A 128 13.44 -26.07 -43.29
N PRO A 129 13.83 -26.05 -42.00
CA PRO A 129 13.31 -27.01 -41.04
C PRO A 129 11.80 -26.81 -40.86
N LYS A 130 11.04 -27.90 -40.91
CA LYS A 130 9.58 -27.88 -40.70
C LYS A 130 9.23 -27.77 -39.23
N THR A 131 10.09 -28.32 -38.38
CA THR A 131 9.94 -28.33 -36.93
C THR A 131 10.71 -27.15 -36.32
N PRO A 132 10.07 -26.31 -35.47
CA PRO A 132 10.76 -25.23 -34.78
C PRO A 132 11.69 -25.77 -33.69
N PRO A 133 12.75 -25.01 -33.31
CA PRO A 133 13.65 -25.41 -32.24
C PRO A 133 12.94 -25.38 -30.89
N LYS A 134 13.34 -26.29 -30.00
CA LYS A 134 12.78 -26.36 -28.64
C LYS A 134 13.57 -25.43 -27.73
N ILE A 135 12.93 -24.38 -27.26
CA ILE A 135 13.55 -23.38 -26.38
C ILE A 135 13.08 -23.62 -24.95
N THR A 136 14.03 -23.84 -24.05
CA THR A 136 13.78 -23.96 -22.61
C THR A 136 14.15 -22.65 -21.94
N PHE A 137 13.25 -22.07 -21.16
CA PHE A 137 13.46 -20.80 -20.47
C PHE A 137 13.29 -20.97 -18.96
N ARG A 138 14.15 -20.29 -18.20
CA ARG A 138 14.00 -20.09 -16.77
C ARG A 138 13.24 -18.81 -16.52
N PHE A 139 12.12 -18.91 -15.81
CA PHE A 139 11.31 -17.76 -15.46
C PHE A 139 12.08 -16.81 -14.55
N GLY A 140 11.89 -15.52 -14.79
CA GLY A 140 12.34 -14.47 -13.91
C GLY A 140 11.52 -14.43 -12.61
N GLU A 141 12.12 -13.90 -11.54
CA GLU A 141 11.41 -13.65 -10.29
C GLU A 141 11.12 -12.16 -10.12
N TYR A 142 9.90 -11.84 -9.71
CA TYR A 142 9.51 -10.52 -9.26
C TYR A 142 9.07 -10.58 -7.80
N LYS A 143 9.75 -9.84 -6.92
CA LYS A 143 9.36 -9.67 -5.52
C LYS A 143 9.26 -8.20 -5.19
N SER A 144 8.07 -7.78 -4.80
CA SER A 144 7.80 -6.43 -4.30
C SER A 144 7.44 -6.47 -2.82
N LYS A 145 7.94 -5.49 -2.07
CA LYS A 145 7.50 -5.23 -0.70
C LYS A 145 6.60 -4.00 -0.71
N VAL A 146 5.42 -4.14 -0.13
CA VAL A 146 4.49 -3.04 0.07
C VAL A 146 4.50 -2.68 1.54
N ASP A 147 5.03 -1.49 1.85
CA ASP A 147 4.93 -0.91 3.17
C ASP A 147 3.64 -0.09 3.21
N ARG A 148 2.69 -0.53 4.05
CA ARG A 148 1.37 0.12 4.17
C ARG A 148 1.51 1.48 4.83
N GLY A 149 0.75 2.45 4.34
CA GLY A 149 0.63 3.75 4.99
C GLY A 149 -0.05 3.63 6.35
N ARG A 150 0.25 4.55 7.25
CA ARG A 150 -0.34 4.63 8.59
C ARG A 150 -0.77 6.06 8.86
N VAL A 151 -1.95 6.21 9.45
CA VAL A 151 -2.42 7.49 10.00
C VAL A 151 -2.47 7.34 11.51
N ASN A 152 -1.79 8.22 12.22
CA ASN A 152 -1.84 8.31 13.67
C ASN A 152 -2.46 9.65 14.05
N VAL A 153 -3.53 9.62 14.84
CA VAL A 153 -4.22 10.81 15.31
C VAL A 153 -4.05 10.85 16.81
N ARG A 154 -3.33 11.84 17.31
CA ARG A 154 -3.22 12.12 18.75
C ARG A 154 -4.14 13.28 19.06
N VAL A 155 -5.10 13.07 19.96
CA VAL A 155 -5.99 14.12 20.44
C VAL A 155 -5.51 14.57 21.82
N SER A 156 -5.53 15.87 22.10
CA SER A 156 -5.21 16.44 23.41
C SER A 156 -6.38 16.23 24.37
N ASP A 157 -6.09 15.78 25.59
CA ASP A 157 -7.08 15.45 26.61
C ASP A 157 -7.75 16.68 27.25
N GLU A 158 -7.18 17.88 27.06
CA GLU A 158 -7.69 19.13 27.64
C GLU A 158 -8.05 20.15 26.55
N PRO A 159 -9.21 20.02 25.91
CA PRO A 159 -9.61 20.93 24.82
C PRO A 159 -9.98 22.34 25.32
N VAL A 160 -10.37 22.49 26.60
CA VAL A 160 -10.82 23.76 27.17
C VAL A 160 -10.39 23.89 28.63
N THR A 161 -9.65 24.96 28.94
CA THR A 161 -9.37 25.39 30.32
C THR A 161 -10.17 26.64 30.63
N MET A 162 -10.87 26.67 31.76
CA MET A 162 -11.66 27.81 32.21
C MET A 162 -11.08 28.38 33.51
N HIS A 163 -10.73 29.67 33.49
CA HIS A 163 -10.36 30.41 34.69
C HIS A 163 -11.49 31.35 35.08
N TYR A 164 -12.00 31.18 36.30
CA TYR A 164 -13.09 31.98 36.86
C TYR A 164 -12.67 32.64 38.16
N GLU A 165 -12.71 33.97 38.18
CA GLU A 165 -12.50 34.77 39.37
C GLU A 165 -13.81 35.45 39.77
N LYS A 166 -14.30 35.12 40.98
CA LYS A 166 -15.56 35.64 41.49
C LYS A 166 -15.42 37.12 41.87
N ALA A 167 -16.39 37.93 41.44
CA ALA A 167 -16.48 39.32 41.85
C ALA A 167 -16.68 39.44 43.37
N LYS A 168 -16.00 40.40 43.99
CA LYS A 168 -16.11 40.69 45.43
C LYS A 168 -16.41 42.16 45.65
N VAL A 169 -17.39 42.44 46.50
CA VAL A 169 -17.72 43.79 46.95
C VAL A 169 -17.43 43.87 48.44
N ASN A 170 -16.64 44.86 48.85
CA ASN A 170 -16.37 45.14 50.25
C ASN A 170 -16.92 46.53 50.60
N ILE A 171 -17.83 46.58 51.56
CA ILE A 171 -18.49 47.80 52.02
C ILE A 171 -17.97 48.09 53.43
N PHE A 172 -17.47 49.30 53.66
CA PHE A 172 -16.92 49.71 54.95
C PHE A 172 -17.25 51.16 55.26
N MET A 173 -17.18 51.54 56.54
CA MET A 173 -17.36 52.92 56.99
C MET A 173 -16.05 53.69 56.84
N GLU A 174 -16.01 54.65 55.92
CA GLU A 174 -14.85 55.54 55.73
C GLU A 174 -14.83 56.66 56.78
N LYS A 175 -16.01 57.14 57.17
CA LYS A 175 -16.18 58.12 58.26
C LYS A 175 -17.40 57.76 59.08
N ASN A 176 -17.23 57.61 60.39
CA ASN A 176 -18.36 57.39 61.28
C ASN A 176 -19.14 58.69 61.50
N PRO A 177 -20.49 58.65 61.42
CA PRO A 177 -21.30 59.81 61.78
C PRO A 177 -21.14 60.10 63.26
N TYR A 178 -21.22 61.37 63.65
CA TYR A 178 -21.32 61.75 65.04
C TYR A 178 -22.25 62.95 65.21
N ILE A 179 -22.80 63.07 66.43
CA ILE A 179 -23.58 64.21 66.88
C ILE A 179 -23.04 64.56 68.26
N ASN A 180 -22.62 65.81 68.43
CA ASN A 180 -22.15 66.36 69.68
C ASN A 180 -23.05 67.52 70.08
N ILE A 181 -23.62 67.45 71.28
CA ILE A 181 -24.57 68.44 71.79
C ILE A 181 -23.95 69.03 73.06
N LYS A 182 -23.75 70.35 73.07
CA LYS A 182 -23.22 71.09 74.21
C LYS A 182 -24.17 72.23 74.58
N ALA A 183 -24.43 72.42 75.87
CA ALA A 183 -25.19 73.56 76.36
C ALA A 183 -24.22 74.68 76.80
N VAL A 184 -24.31 75.86 76.20
CA VAL A 184 -23.43 77.00 76.46
C VAL A 184 -24.23 78.13 77.14
N PRO A 185 -23.81 78.63 78.32
CA PRO A 185 -24.50 79.73 79.01
C PRO A 185 -24.35 81.06 78.26
N VAL A 186 -25.45 81.79 78.10
CA VAL A 186 -25.48 83.09 77.40
C VAL A 186 -24.95 84.21 78.31
N GLY A 187 -23.96 84.98 77.85
CA GLY A 187 -23.46 86.19 78.52
C GLY A 187 -22.01 86.17 79.05
N LYS A 188 -21.21 85.14 78.75
CA LYS A 188 -19.84 85.00 79.29
C LYS A 188 -18.75 85.80 78.54
N ASN A 189 -19.09 86.43 77.40
CA ASN A 189 -18.18 87.23 76.57
C ASN A 189 -18.84 88.56 76.16
N ILE A 190 -19.23 89.41 77.12
CA ILE A 190 -19.48 90.83 76.86
C ILE A 190 -18.19 91.54 77.27
N ASP A 191 -17.44 92.03 76.28
CA ASP A 191 -16.16 92.71 76.46
C ASP A 191 -16.29 93.93 77.40
N GLU A 192 -15.48 93.98 78.47
CA GLU A 192 -15.18 95.21 79.19
C GLU A 192 -14.26 96.06 78.32
N ILE A 193 -14.80 97.15 77.77
CA ILE A 193 -14.03 98.23 77.16
C ILE A 193 -13.32 98.99 78.29
N THR A 194 -11.99 98.96 78.33
CA THR A 194 -11.17 100.00 79.00
C THR A 194 -10.02 100.40 78.09
#